data_AF-S4NWA3-F1
#
_entry.id   AF-S4NWA3-F1
#
_cell.length_a   1.000
_cell.length_b   1.000
_cell.length_c   1.000
_cell.angle_alpha   90.00
_cell.angle_beta   90.00
_cell.angle_gamma   90.00
#
_symmetry.space_group_name_H-M   'P 1'
#
loop_
_entity.id
_entity.type
_entity.pdbx_description
1 polymer ?
#
loop_
_entity_poly.entity_id
_entity_poly.type
_entity_poly.pdbx_seq_one_letter_code
_entity_poly.pdbx_strand_id
1 'polypeptide(L)'
;MNIESSRSHAIFSITVENSKRGADGKMHVKMGKLHLVDLAGSERQSKTQATGTRLKEATKINQSLSVLGNVISALVDGKSTHIPYRNSKLTRLLQDSLGG
;
A
#
# COMPACT_ATOMS: atom_id res chain seq x y z
N MET A 1 17.52 -9.49 -13.96
CA MET A 1 16.71 -8.27 -13.70
C MET A 1 15.72 -8.16 -14.84
N ASN A 2 14.42 -8.08 -14.56
CA ASN A 2 13.43 -7.85 -15.62
C ASN A 2 13.52 -6.37 -16.03
N ILE A 3 13.75 -6.10 -17.32
CA ILE A 3 13.90 -4.74 -17.85
C ILE A 3 12.56 -3.98 -17.86
N GLU A 4 11.44 -4.71 -17.90
CA GLU A 4 10.08 -4.17 -17.93
C GLU A 4 9.46 -4.00 -16.53
N SER A 5 10.11 -4.50 -15.48
CA SER A 5 9.56 -4.36 -14.13
C SER A 5 9.57 -2.89 -13.69
N SER A 6 8.40 -2.39 -13.30
CA SER A 6 8.25 -1.09 -12.64
C SER A 6 9.14 -1.01 -11.39
N ARG A 7 9.74 0.17 -11.17
CA ARG A 7 10.62 0.49 -10.03
C ARG A 7 9.99 1.43 -9.01
N SER A 8 8.72 1.71 -9.17
CA SER A 8 7.92 2.52 -8.26
C SER A 8 6.64 1.77 -7.91
N HIS A 9 6.04 2.17 -6.79
CA HIS A 9 4.68 1.76 -6.46
C HIS A 9 3.73 2.88 -6.92
N ALA A 10 2.56 2.51 -7.45
CA ALA A 10 1.51 3.44 -7.80
C ALA A 10 0.24 3.11 -7.00
N ILE A 11 -0.38 4.15 -6.43
CA ILE A 11 -1.68 4.04 -5.77
C ILE A 11 -2.60 5.02 -6.47
N PHE A 12 -3.58 4.50 -7.20
CA PHE A 12 -4.63 5.29 -7.81
C PHE A 12 -5.91 5.12 -7.01
N SER A 13 -6.45 6.23 -6.51
CA SER A 13 -7.61 6.20 -5.61
C SER A 13 -8.80 6.87 -6.28
N ILE A 14 -9.91 6.14 -6.39
CA ILE A 14 -11.19 6.65 -6.87
C ILE A 14 -12.10 6.82 -5.66
N THR A 15 -12.68 8.00 -5.53
CA THR A 15 -13.68 8.29 -4.50
C THR A 15 -14.97 8.72 -5.20
N VAL A 16 -16.07 8.04 -4.89
CA VAL A 16 -17.40 8.35 -5.42
C VAL A 16 -18.27 8.77 -4.26
N GLU A 17 -18.81 9.99 -4.33
CA GLU A 17 -19.77 10.51 -3.38
C GLU A 17 -21.15 10.62 -4.03
N ASN A 18 -22.18 10.17 -3.32
CA ASN A 18 -23.58 10.32 -3.71
C ASN A 18 -24.36 10.96 -2.57
N SER A 19 -24.88 12.16 -2.82
CA SER A 19 -25.65 12.94 -1.86
C SER A 19 -27.11 13.02 -2.33
N LYS A 20 -28.03 12.47 -1.52
CA LYS A 20 -29.47 12.43 -1.83
C LYS A 20 -30.30 12.86 -0.64
N ARG A 21 -31.32 13.68 -0.88
CA ARG A 21 -32.30 14.03 0.16
C ARG A 21 -33.23 12.84 0.41
N GLY A 22 -33.29 12.40 1.67
CA GLY A 22 -34.14 11.30 2.12
C GLY A 22 -35.59 11.74 2.30
N ALA A 23 -36.49 10.77 2.49
CA ALA A 23 -37.90 11.03 2.80
C ALA A 23 -38.07 11.74 4.15
N ASP A 24 -37.07 11.67 5.03
CA ASP A 24 -36.96 12.41 6.29
C ASP A 24 -36.57 13.89 6.11
N GLY A 25 -36.42 14.35 4.86
CA GLY A 25 -36.00 15.71 4.53
C GLY A 25 -34.52 15.98 4.79
N LYS A 26 -33.75 15.01 5.29
CA LYS A 26 -32.31 15.14 5.58
C LYS A 26 -31.46 14.81 4.36
N MET A 27 -30.25 15.34 4.32
CA MET A 27 -29.26 14.96 3.30
C MET A 27 -28.54 13.69 3.73
N HIS A 28 -28.59 12.66 2.89
CA HIS A 28 -27.87 11.40 3.11
C HIS A 28 -26.72 11.33 2.12
N VAL A 29 -25.50 11.16 2.64
CA VAL A 29 -24.27 11.06 1.85
C VAL A 29 -23.78 9.62 1.91
N LYS A 30 -23.56 9.01 0.76
CA LYS A 30 -22.88 7.71 0.62
C LYS A 30 -21.56 7.93 -0.08
N MET A 31 -20.49 7.38 0.47
CA MET A 31 -19.15 7.49 -0.09
C MET A 31 -18.58 6.10 -0.33
N GLY A 32 -18.10 5.84 -1.54
CA GLY A 32 -17.32 4.66 -1.89
C GLY A 32 -15.89 5.07 -2.19
N LYS A 33 -14.92 4.29 -1.70
CA LYS A 33 -13.49 4.47 -2.01
C LYS A 33 -12.94 3.18 -2.62
N LEU A 34 -12.26 3.29 -3.75
CA LEU A 34 -11.58 2.19 -4.44
C LEU A 34 -10.10 2.55 -4.63
N HIS A 35 -9.22 1.68 -4.16
CA HIS A 35 -7.78 1.80 -4.38
C HIS A 35 -7.34 0.78 -5.43
N LEU A 36 -6.78 1.25 -6.55
CA LEU A 36 -6.05 0.44 -7.53
C LEU A 36 -4.56 0.60 -7.23
N VAL A 37 -3.95 -0.47 -6.73
CA VAL A 37 -2.56 -0.46 -6.24
C VAL A 37 -1.70 -1.33 -7.15
N ASP A 38 -0.69 -0.72 -7.77
CA ASP A 38 0.37 -1.41 -8.51
C ASP A 38 1.67 -1.32 -7.71
N LEU A 39 2.33 -2.47 -7.52
CA LEU A 39 3.54 -2.58 -6.71
C LEU A 39 4.71 -3.01 -7.59
N ALA A 40 5.84 -2.30 -7.44
CA ALA A 40 7.11 -2.74 -7.99
C ALA A 40 7.48 -4.17 -7.56
N GLY A 41 8.38 -4.78 -8.34
CA GLY A 41 8.84 -6.14 -8.13
C GLY A 41 9.56 -6.36 -6.78
N SER A 42 9.39 -7.56 -6.23
CA SER A 42 10.06 -8.02 -5.00
C SER A 42 11.29 -8.88 -5.32
N GLU A 43 12.07 -8.51 -6.33
CA GLU A 43 13.23 -9.30 -6.72
C GLU A 43 14.37 -9.28 -5.67
N ARG A 44 15.05 -10.42 -5.56
CA ARG A 44 16.22 -10.56 -4.69
C ARG A 44 17.41 -9.80 -5.25
N GLN A 45 17.98 -8.90 -4.44
CA GLN A 45 19.15 -8.11 -4.84
C GLN A 45 20.38 -8.97 -5.14
N SER A 46 20.55 -10.12 -4.49
CA SER A 46 21.66 -11.04 -4.82
C SER A 46 21.59 -11.60 -6.25
N LYS A 47 20.41 -11.57 -6.88
CA LYS A 47 20.21 -11.95 -8.29
C LYS A 47 20.26 -10.75 -9.23
N THR A 48 20.44 -9.55 -8.71
CA THR A 48 20.62 -8.33 -9.49
C THR A 48 22.10 -7.93 -9.42
N GLN A 49 22.75 -7.70 -10.55
CA GLN A 49 24.09 -7.08 -10.57
C GLN A 49 23.98 -5.56 -10.38
N ALA A 50 23.02 -5.10 -9.56
CA ALA A 50 22.77 -3.69 -9.33
C ALA A 50 23.83 -3.12 -8.38
N THR A 51 24.45 -2.01 -8.76
CA THR A 51 25.48 -1.33 -7.97
C THR A 51 25.12 0.14 -7.75
N GLY A 52 25.79 0.77 -6.78
CA GLY A 52 25.68 2.21 -6.51
C GLY A 52 24.23 2.68 -6.28
N THR A 53 23.81 3.67 -7.06
CA THR A 53 22.47 4.29 -6.95
C THR A 53 21.35 3.29 -7.20
N ARG A 54 21.55 2.32 -8.10
CA ARG A 54 20.53 1.33 -8.46
C ARG A 54 20.31 0.30 -7.35
N LEU A 55 21.37 -0.04 -6.62
CA LEU A 55 21.24 -0.87 -5.41
C LEU A 55 20.45 -0.14 -4.32
N LYS A 56 20.68 1.17 -4.14
CA LYS A 56 19.94 2.00 -3.17
C LYS A 56 18.45 2.08 -3.52
N GLU A 57 18.12 2.30 -4.79
CA GLU A 57 16.75 2.30 -5.30
C GLU A 57 16.06 0.95 -5.03
N ALA A 58 16.69 -0.15 -5.45
CA ALA A 58 16.12 -1.48 -5.31
C ALA A 58 15.99 -1.92 -3.82
N THR A 59 16.89 -1.45 -2.96
CA THR A 59 16.75 -1.61 -1.49
C THR A 59 15.50 -0.89 -0.97
N LYS A 60 15.20 0.31 -1.46
CA LYS A 60 14.02 1.08 -1.03
C LYS A 60 12.71 0.42 -1.48
N ILE A 61 12.66 -0.11 -2.69
CA ILE A 61 11.52 -0.90 -3.20
C ILE A 61 11.25 -2.10 -2.29
N ASN A 62 12.29 -2.90 -2.02
CA ASN A 62 12.13 -4.07 -1.17
C ASN A 62 11.80 -3.71 0.29
N GLN A 63 12.27 -2.56 0.77
CA GLN A 63 11.95 -2.06 2.11
C GLN A 63 10.45 -1.80 2.25
N SER A 64 9.80 -1.09 1.32
CA SER A 64 8.35 -0.84 1.40
C SER A 64 7.53 -2.13 1.31
N LEU A 65 7.94 -3.08 0.46
CA LEU A 65 7.28 -4.39 0.34
C LEU A 65 7.46 -5.26 1.59
N SER A 66 8.65 -5.24 2.21
CA SER A 66 8.91 -5.97 3.46
C SER A 66 8.07 -5.43 4.61
N VAL A 67 7.95 -4.10 4.71
CA VAL A 67 7.09 -3.47 5.73
C VAL A 67 5.62 -3.84 5.52
N LEU A 68 5.15 -3.92 4.26
CA LEU A 68 3.80 -4.41 3.95
C LEU A 68 3.60 -5.86 4.42
N GLY A 69 4.56 -6.75 4.15
CA GLY A 69 4.53 -8.12 4.65
C GLY A 69 4.50 -8.21 6.18
N ASN A 70 5.26 -7.35 6.87
CA ASN A 70 5.27 -7.28 8.33
C ASN A 70 3.92 -6.80 8.90
N VAL A 71 3.27 -5.81 8.25
CA VAL A 71 1.93 -5.36 8.63
C VAL A 71 0.91 -6.48 8.51
N ILE A 72 0.91 -7.21 7.38
CA ILE A 72 -0.01 -8.34 7.17
C ILE A 72 0.25 -9.44 8.21
N SER A 73 1.51 -9.77 8.46
CA SER A 73 1.87 -10.80 9.45
C SER A 73 1.40 -10.44 10.86
N ALA A 74 1.58 -9.17 11.27
CA ALA A 74 1.13 -8.68 12.56
C ALA A 74 -0.40 -8.67 12.70
N LEU A 75 -1.12 -8.35 11.61
CA LEU A 75 -2.59 -8.42 11.57
C LEU A 75 -3.10 -9.86 11.69
N VAL A 76 -2.44 -10.81 11.03
CA VAL A 76 -2.83 -12.23 11.06
C VAL A 76 -2.51 -12.89 12.39
N ASP A 77 -1.37 -12.55 13.02
CA ASP A 77 -0.99 -13.11 14.34
C ASP A 77 -2.01 -12.78 15.44
N GLY A 78 -2.66 -11.61 15.36
CA GLY A 78 -3.76 -11.20 16.26
C GLY A 78 -3.34 -10.93 17.71
N LYS A 79 -2.12 -11.29 18.12
CA LYS A 79 -1.54 -11.01 19.45
C LYS A 79 -0.70 -9.73 19.46
N SER A 80 -0.34 -9.24 18.27
CA SER A 80 0.48 -8.05 18.12
C SER A 80 -0.29 -6.81 18.60
N THR A 81 0.20 -6.16 19.67
CA THR A 81 -0.42 -4.93 20.22
C THR A 81 -0.18 -3.71 19.35
N HIS A 82 0.81 -3.78 18.47
CA HIS A 82 1.17 -2.71 17.55
C HIS A 82 1.34 -3.24 16.13
N ILE A 83 0.69 -2.57 15.18
CA ILE A 83 0.85 -2.83 13.75
C ILE A 83 1.72 -1.73 13.11
N PRO A 84 2.83 -2.08 12.44
CA PRO A 84 3.87 -1.12 12.05
C PRO A 84 3.55 -0.32 10.77
N TYR A 85 2.31 0.18 10.60
CA TYR A 85 1.91 0.94 9.40
C TYR A 85 2.81 2.16 9.11
N ARG A 86 3.38 2.76 10.16
CA ARG A 86 4.20 3.98 10.05
C ARG A 86 5.59 3.76 9.46
N ASN A 87 6.05 2.52 9.35
CA ASN A 87 7.39 2.20 8.89
C ASN A 87 7.57 2.38 7.37
N SER A 88 6.49 2.57 6.63
CA SER A 88 6.50 2.91 5.20
C SER A 88 5.32 3.82 4.85
N LYS A 89 5.53 4.73 3.88
CA LYS A 89 4.44 5.55 3.33
C LYS A 89 3.36 4.68 2.69
N LEU A 90 3.75 3.57 2.04
CA LEU A 90 2.83 2.64 1.40
C LEU A 90 1.83 2.06 2.41
N THR A 91 2.33 1.51 3.52
CA THR A 91 1.47 0.92 4.56
C THR A 91 0.67 1.95 5.33
N ARG A 92 1.18 3.20 5.44
CA ARG A 92 0.43 4.30 6.05
C ARG A 92 -0.73 4.77 5.18
N LEU A 93 -0.55 4.81 3.85
CA LEU A 93 -1.63 5.16 2.91
C LEU A 93 -2.70 4.07 2.85
N LEU A 94 -2.30 2.81 2.97
CA LEU A 94 -3.19 1.65 2.90
C LEU A 94 -3.76 1.21 4.27
N GLN A 95 -3.44 1.92 5.35
CA GLN A 95 -3.83 1.55 6.71
C GLN A 95 -5.36 1.34 6.84
N ASP A 96 -6.13 2.30 6.31
CA ASP A 96 -7.61 2.28 6.28
C ASP A 96 -8.18 1.04 5.57
N SER A 97 -7.41 0.43 4.65
CA SER A 97 -7.79 -0.79 3.92
C SER A 97 -7.22 -2.07 4.51
N LEU A 98 -6.19 -1.98 5.37
CA LEU A 98 -5.47 -3.10 5.95
C LEU A 98 -5.74 -3.14 7.44
N GLY A 99 -6.81 -3.81 7.87
CA GLY A 99 -7.15 -3.99 9.28
C GLY A 99 -8.19 -3.02 9.85
N GLY A 100 -8.56 -1.96 9.10
CA GLY A 100 -9.53 -0.94 9.52
C GLY A 100 -8.91 0.09 10.44
#